data_AF-A0A3A3A115-F1
#
_entry.id   AF-A0A3A3A115-F1
#
_cell.length_a   1.000
_cell.length_b   1.000
_cell.length_c   1.000
_cell.angle_alpha   90.00
_cell.angle_beta   90.00
_cell.angle_gamma   90.00
#
_symmetry.space_group_name_H-M   'P 1'
#
loop_
_entity.id
_entity.type
_entity.pdbx_description
1 polymer ?
#
loop_
_entity_poly.entity_id
_entity_poly.type
_entity_poly.pdbx_seq_one_letter_code
_entity_poly.pdbx_strand_id
1 'polypeptide(L)'
;MPPKGRRGERRSSVSTEKLPLVVLLLKEATPERHEYHAVLSTISTYTHCIHNILEHEATRDLLMLNADRVLPRLQKVWESMKTTDLPRDLPENLFQGLVFPLIESQSGILSLDQSLSLAGLAIPVLLKKPSPYLHKVADTLLGIDGLLERLASHGVYSSALKEWLSSSKNYLNGLQVKTITEKLFYICDSCTADHDTSIVSERWHKVKPLMDSLKSLLKSLQDNEQKSLKTTRDLPSLADMKVLSGNDKKENRARRNTYSEFRVPDDVLEQMTSLGMPKPGSSRAVSSSLEQLEKEIPSFMLAALESFPCRICWERLTGTSTTPAHVPIAPVTSTDIDIKYDIFGKRVGLWKVLMSEQVLKSSRKLAQAGAFDLVEQRLRQLASGEWKGKDLSHRAGSKKQKQAMKVPILQTAITDELSLLWQVDVGFYEDLPWVPQHIVKVWNIVTEEESPEAIDHIITLHESYDPERIHLSCQRPLQQADGRFLPARFDVQKHKAVSTSKSPDATKGASQILIEMSNKFYNLTEPFLSSIIQATGTEEFPFDLSPEEMDISNLGTERYGENHLPGIQNTRKI
;
A
#
# COMPACT_ATOMS: atom_id res chain seq x y z
N MET A 1 -67.35 -2.40 23.86
CA MET A 1 -65.88 -2.50 23.94
C MET A 1 -65.35 -2.80 22.54
N PRO A 2 -64.65 -1.87 21.88
CA PRO A 2 -64.05 -2.12 20.58
C PRO A 2 -62.64 -2.74 20.74
N PRO A 3 -62.15 -3.54 19.77
CA PRO A 3 -60.80 -4.08 19.83
C PRO A 3 -59.78 -3.03 19.40
N LYS A 4 -58.69 -2.98 20.16
CA LYS A 4 -57.54 -2.09 20.00
C LYS A 4 -56.89 -2.26 18.62
N GLY A 5 -56.76 -1.15 17.89
CA GLY A 5 -55.98 -1.06 16.67
C GLY A 5 -54.50 -1.31 16.94
N ARG A 6 -53.90 -2.27 16.23
CA ARG A 6 -52.46 -2.40 16.09
C ARG A 6 -51.96 -1.24 15.22
N ARG A 7 -51.14 -0.36 15.80
CA ARG A 7 -50.29 0.56 15.03
C ARG A 7 -49.36 -0.29 14.17
N GLY A 8 -49.61 -0.32 12.88
CA GLY A 8 -48.64 -0.83 11.91
C GLY A 8 -47.45 0.12 11.88
N GLU A 9 -46.27 -0.39 12.21
CA GLU A 9 -45.00 0.19 11.80
C GLU A 9 -45.00 0.26 10.27
N ARG A 10 -45.17 1.47 9.73
CA ARG A 10 -44.83 1.75 8.34
C ARG A 10 -43.30 1.66 8.22
N ARG A 11 -42.78 0.47 7.94
CA ARG A 11 -41.51 0.35 7.22
C ARG A 11 -41.73 0.99 5.85
N SER A 12 -41.30 2.24 5.70
CA SER A 12 -41.19 2.88 4.40
C SER A 12 -40.13 2.13 3.60
N SER A 13 -40.56 1.15 2.81
CA SER A 13 -39.74 0.57 1.75
C SER A 13 -39.49 1.67 0.72
N VAL A 14 -38.35 2.36 0.84
CA VAL A 14 -37.88 3.28 -0.19
C VAL A 14 -37.53 2.40 -1.39
N SER A 15 -38.40 2.34 -2.39
CA SER A 15 -38.11 1.59 -3.62
C SER A 15 -36.94 2.27 -4.33
N THR A 16 -35.82 1.57 -4.43
CA THR A 16 -34.60 1.96 -5.15
C THR A 16 -34.86 2.29 -6.63
N GLU A 17 -36.00 1.88 -7.19
CA GLU A 17 -36.47 2.17 -8.56
C GLU A 17 -36.80 3.64 -8.87
N LYS A 18 -36.69 4.57 -7.91
CA LYS A 18 -37.25 5.94 -8.07
C LYS A 18 -36.24 7.07 -8.30
N LEU A 19 -34.94 6.83 -8.29
CA LEU A 19 -33.96 7.90 -8.50
C LEU A 19 -33.44 7.89 -9.95
N PRO A 20 -33.71 8.93 -10.77
CA PRO A 20 -33.26 8.98 -12.17
C PRO A 20 -31.76 8.76 -12.35
N LEU A 21 -30.94 9.21 -11.38
CA LEU A 21 -29.51 8.99 -11.40
C LEU A 21 -29.14 7.51 -11.27
N VAL A 22 -29.72 6.79 -10.30
CA VAL A 22 -29.42 5.36 -10.10
C VAL A 22 -29.89 4.54 -11.29
N VAL A 23 -31.05 4.86 -11.85
CA VAL A 23 -31.57 4.26 -13.08
C VAL A 23 -30.60 4.49 -14.25
N LEU A 24 -30.08 5.70 -14.42
CA LEU A 24 -29.11 6.02 -15.46
C LEU A 24 -27.78 5.27 -15.26
N LEU A 25 -27.29 5.19 -14.02
CA LEU A 25 -26.04 4.48 -13.69
C LEU A 25 -26.16 2.97 -13.91
N LEU A 26 -27.33 2.37 -13.68
CA LEU A 26 -27.59 0.93 -13.79
C LEU A 26 -28.22 0.47 -15.11
N LYS A 27 -28.63 1.40 -16.00
CA LYS A 27 -29.28 1.09 -17.29
C LYS A 27 -28.54 0.00 -18.08
N GLU A 28 -29.22 -0.96 -18.69
CA GLU A 28 -28.48 -1.99 -19.46
C GLU A 28 -27.82 -1.41 -20.71
N ALA A 29 -28.56 -0.59 -21.47
CA ALA A 29 -28.04 0.12 -22.63
C ALA A 29 -27.14 1.30 -22.24
N THR A 30 -26.15 1.61 -23.08
CA THR A 30 -25.31 2.82 -22.93
C THR A 30 -26.18 4.07 -23.04
N PRO A 31 -26.24 4.93 -22.00
CA PRO A 31 -27.06 6.14 -22.06
C PRO A 31 -26.53 7.12 -23.10
N GLU A 32 -27.45 7.80 -23.77
CA GLU A 32 -27.11 8.88 -24.70
C GLU A 32 -26.84 10.21 -23.97
N ARG A 33 -26.13 11.14 -24.63
CA ARG A 33 -25.77 12.45 -24.03
C ARG A 33 -26.98 13.22 -23.50
N HIS A 34 -28.11 13.18 -24.20
CA HIS A 34 -29.32 13.89 -23.79
C HIS A 34 -29.90 13.35 -22.48
N GLU A 35 -29.70 12.05 -22.19
CA GLU A 35 -30.16 11.42 -20.95
C GLU A 35 -29.39 11.93 -19.73
N TYR A 36 -28.07 12.12 -19.86
CA TYR A 36 -27.26 12.73 -18.79
C TYR A 36 -27.73 14.15 -18.47
N HIS A 37 -28.02 14.94 -19.50
CA HIS A 37 -28.56 16.30 -19.31
C HIS A 37 -29.96 16.28 -18.69
N ALA A 38 -30.83 15.34 -19.07
CA ALA A 38 -32.16 15.19 -18.49
C ALA A 38 -32.12 14.76 -17.02
N VAL A 39 -31.20 13.86 -16.65
CA VAL A 39 -30.98 13.52 -15.25
C VAL A 39 -30.45 14.73 -14.49
N LEU A 40 -29.44 15.42 -15.01
CA LEU A 40 -28.86 16.59 -14.33
C LEU A 40 -29.80 17.80 -14.24
N SER A 41 -30.77 17.95 -15.14
CA SER A 41 -31.77 19.01 -15.03
C SER A 41 -32.81 18.72 -13.94
N THR A 42 -33.08 17.43 -13.67
CA THR A 42 -34.07 16.99 -12.68
C THR A 42 -33.45 16.67 -11.32
N ILE A 43 -32.15 16.38 -11.26
CA ILE A 43 -31.43 15.94 -10.05
C ILE A 43 -31.53 16.94 -8.89
N SER A 44 -31.62 18.24 -9.21
CA SER A 44 -31.73 19.32 -8.24
C SER A 44 -32.98 19.18 -7.37
N THR A 45 -34.07 18.65 -7.93
CA THR A 45 -35.35 18.46 -7.22
C THR A 45 -35.29 17.32 -6.19
N TYR A 46 -34.31 16.42 -6.31
CA TYR A 46 -34.15 15.26 -5.42
C TYR A 46 -32.84 15.29 -4.60
N THR A 47 -32.11 16.42 -4.58
CA THR A 47 -30.80 16.55 -3.91
C THR A 47 -30.79 16.04 -2.46
N HIS A 48 -31.87 16.30 -1.71
CA HIS A 48 -32.02 15.87 -0.32
C HIS A 48 -32.25 14.36 -0.16
N CYS A 49 -32.76 13.68 -1.19
CA CYS A 49 -32.98 12.22 -1.20
C CYS A 49 -31.77 11.45 -1.69
N ILE A 50 -30.93 12.07 -2.53
CA ILE A 50 -29.76 11.42 -3.16
C ILE A 50 -28.84 10.83 -2.08
N HIS A 51 -28.49 11.62 -1.08
CA HIS A 51 -27.61 11.16 -0.01
C HIS A 51 -28.19 9.93 0.71
N ASN A 52 -29.43 10.02 1.21
CA ASN A 52 -30.08 8.93 1.94
C ASN A 52 -30.25 7.64 1.11
N ILE A 53 -30.52 7.78 -0.19
CA ILE A 53 -30.70 6.63 -1.09
C ILE A 53 -29.36 5.96 -1.39
N LEU A 54 -28.30 6.75 -1.54
CA LEU A 54 -26.95 6.26 -1.82
C LEU A 54 -26.27 5.66 -0.59
N GLU A 55 -26.61 6.14 0.61
CA GLU A 55 -26.19 5.52 1.88
C GLU A 55 -26.93 4.20 2.16
N HIS A 56 -28.04 3.94 1.49
CA HIS A 56 -28.77 2.69 1.66
C HIS A 56 -27.95 1.51 1.11
N GLU A 57 -27.60 0.57 1.97
CA GLU A 57 -26.72 -0.57 1.69
C GLU A 57 -27.11 -1.32 0.41
N ALA A 58 -28.38 -1.68 0.24
CA ALA A 58 -28.85 -2.36 -0.97
C ALA A 58 -28.60 -1.58 -2.28
N THR A 59 -28.70 -0.24 -2.27
CA THR A 59 -28.41 0.59 -3.45
C THR A 59 -26.91 0.57 -3.74
N ARG A 60 -26.11 0.74 -2.68
CA ARG A 60 -24.65 0.74 -2.77
C ARG A 60 -24.14 -0.59 -3.31
N ASP A 61 -24.61 -1.71 -2.76
CA ASP A 61 -24.22 -3.04 -3.19
C ASP A 61 -24.59 -3.29 -4.64
N LEU A 62 -25.79 -2.84 -5.06
CA LEU A 62 -26.22 -2.95 -6.46
C LEU A 62 -25.31 -2.15 -7.41
N LEU A 63 -24.91 -0.95 -7.01
CA LEU A 63 -23.98 -0.11 -7.78
C LEU A 63 -22.57 -0.72 -7.80
N MET A 64 -22.11 -1.28 -6.69
CA MET A 64 -20.81 -1.96 -6.57
C MET A 64 -20.76 -3.21 -7.45
N LEU A 65 -21.82 -4.02 -7.45
CA LEU A 65 -21.93 -5.22 -8.29
C LEU A 65 -21.90 -4.93 -9.80
N ASN A 66 -22.19 -3.69 -10.19
CA ASN A 66 -22.20 -3.23 -11.58
C ASN A 66 -21.17 -2.11 -11.82
N ALA A 67 -20.04 -2.12 -11.10
CA ALA A 67 -19.01 -1.08 -11.18
C ALA A 67 -18.48 -0.86 -12.60
N ASP A 68 -18.41 -1.92 -13.42
CA ASP A 68 -18.01 -1.90 -14.83
C ASP A 68 -18.83 -0.91 -15.67
N ARG A 69 -20.14 -0.81 -15.39
CA ARG A 69 -21.06 0.10 -16.08
C ARG A 69 -21.21 1.41 -15.33
N VAL A 70 -21.26 1.36 -13.99
CA VAL A 70 -21.52 2.53 -13.14
C VAL A 70 -20.38 3.52 -13.25
N LEU A 71 -19.11 3.08 -13.22
CA LEU A 71 -17.95 3.97 -13.22
C LEU A 71 -17.86 4.87 -14.47
N PRO A 72 -17.85 4.36 -15.72
CA PRO A 72 -17.75 5.22 -16.91
C PRO A 72 -18.95 6.16 -17.04
N ARG A 73 -20.12 5.78 -16.52
CA ARG A 73 -21.32 6.63 -16.51
C ARG A 73 -21.22 7.71 -15.46
N LEU A 74 -20.70 7.39 -14.28
CA LEU A 74 -20.45 8.35 -13.22
C LEU A 74 -19.40 9.38 -13.65
N GLN A 75 -18.34 8.96 -14.35
CA GLN A 75 -17.37 9.86 -14.97
C GLN A 75 -18.05 10.86 -15.94
N LYS A 76 -18.92 10.37 -16.84
CA LYS A 76 -19.71 11.24 -17.74
C LYS A 76 -20.67 12.18 -17.01
N VAL A 77 -21.23 11.75 -15.88
CA VAL A 77 -22.04 12.63 -15.00
C VAL A 77 -21.16 13.77 -14.50
N TRP A 78 -19.98 13.49 -13.94
CA TRP A 78 -19.06 14.53 -13.48
C TRP A 78 -18.60 15.48 -14.60
N GLU A 79 -18.29 14.95 -15.78
CA GLU A 79 -17.94 15.76 -16.95
C GLU A 79 -19.09 16.71 -17.35
N SER A 80 -20.32 16.20 -17.36
CA SER A 80 -21.50 17.01 -17.69
C SER A 80 -21.69 18.13 -16.65
N MET A 81 -21.50 17.82 -15.36
CA MET A 81 -21.58 18.79 -14.26
C MET A 81 -20.52 19.90 -14.33
N LYS A 82 -19.40 19.70 -15.04
CA LYS A 82 -18.40 20.78 -15.25
C LYS A 82 -18.96 21.96 -16.03
N THR A 83 -19.98 21.75 -16.87
CA THR A 83 -20.60 22.83 -17.67
C THR A 83 -21.90 23.36 -17.10
N THR A 84 -22.51 22.66 -16.14
CA THR A 84 -23.78 23.03 -15.54
C THR A 84 -23.58 23.78 -14.23
N ASP A 85 -24.39 24.81 -13.97
CA ASP A 85 -24.49 25.41 -12.63
C ASP A 85 -25.49 24.61 -11.80
N LEU A 86 -24.99 23.99 -10.73
CA LEU A 86 -25.77 23.08 -9.88
C LEU A 86 -25.76 23.58 -8.43
N PRO A 87 -26.77 23.18 -7.62
CA PRO A 87 -26.75 23.45 -6.18
C PRO A 87 -25.46 22.94 -5.53
N ARG A 88 -24.93 23.67 -4.55
CA ARG A 88 -23.66 23.33 -3.87
C ARG A 88 -23.68 21.92 -3.29
N ASP A 89 -24.78 21.57 -2.63
CA ASP A 89 -24.90 20.32 -1.87
C ASP A 89 -24.92 19.08 -2.78
N LEU A 90 -25.22 19.24 -4.07
CA LEU A 90 -25.37 18.11 -4.97
C LEU A 90 -24.03 17.42 -5.27
N PRO A 91 -22.99 18.09 -5.80
CA PRO A 91 -21.65 17.51 -5.92
C PRO A 91 -21.16 16.87 -4.62
N GLU A 92 -21.38 17.51 -3.47
CA GLU A 92 -20.95 17.00 -2.17
C GLU A 92 -21.68 15.70 -1.81
N ASN A 93 -23.01 15.66 -1.94
CA ASN A 93 -23.82 14.48 -1.69
C ASN A 93 -23.48 13.32 -2.65
N LEU A 94 -23.17 13.63 -3.91
CA LEU A 94 -22.73 12.63 -4.88
C LEU A 94 -21.34 12.10 -4.55
N PHE A 95 -20.42 12.98 -4.15
CA PHE A 95 -19.10 12.53 -3.72
C PHE A 95 -19.21 11.65 -2.48
N GLN A 96 -19.96 12.08 -1.46
CA GLN A 96 -20.15 11.34 -0.21
C GLN A 96 -20.90 10.02 -0.40
N GLY A 97 -21.95 9.99 -1.21
CA GLY A 97 -22.80 8.82 -1.36
C GLY A 97 -22.30 7.81 -2.39
N LEU A 98 -21.53 8.23 -3.39
CA LEU A 98 -21.06 7.35 -4.47
C LEU A 98 -19.55 7.24 -4.53
N VAL A 99 -18.86 8.37 -4.67
CA VAL A 99 -17.42 8.38 -4.94
C VAL A 99 -16.65 7.87 -3.74
N PHE A 100 -16.96 8.37 -2.55
CA PHE A 100 -16.29 8.02 -1.31
C PHE A 100 -16.43 6.51 -0.99
N PRO A 101 -17.63 5.90 -0.98
CA PRO A 101 -17.74 4.46 -0.74
C PRO A 101 -17.10 3.60 -1.82
N LEU A 102 -17.12 4.05 -3.08
CA LEU A 102 -16.45 3.35 -4.19
C LEU A 102 -14.93 3.33 -4.00
N ILE A 103 -14.37 4.46 -3.58
CA ILE A 103 -12.95 4.71 -3.43
C ILE A 103 -12.41 4.07 -2.13
N GLU A 104 -13.13 4.16 -1.00
CA GLU A 104 -12.74 3.55 0.28
C GLU A 104 -13.10 2.07 0.45
N SER A 105 -13.84 1.47 -0.49
CA SER A 105 -14.24 0.07 -0.36
C SER A 105 -13.03 -0.85 -0.17
N GLN A 106 -12.91 -1.47 1.01
CA GLN A 106 -11.85 -2.43 1.36
C GLN A 106 -11.77 -3.61 0.40
N SER A 107 -12.82 -3.83 -0.39
CA SER A 107 -12.93 -4.85 -1.43
C SER A 107 -12.12 -4.56 -2.69
N GLY A 108 -11.40 -3.44 -2.78
CA GLY A 108 -10.53 -3.13 -3.92
C GLY A 108 -11.29 -3.04 -5.25
N ILE A 109 -12.57 -2.65 -5.20
CA ILE A 109 -13.48 -2.66 -6.36
C ILE A 109 -12.95 -1.75 -7.47
N LEU A 110 -12.36 -0.61 -7.09
CA LEU A 110 -11.73 0.31 -8.01
C LEU A 110 -10.21 0.16 -7.94
N SER A 111 -9.59 0.01 -9.11
CA SER A 111 -8.15 0.21 -9.24
C SER A 111 -7.77 1.66 -8.94
N LEU A 112 -6.51 1.89 -8.56
CA LEU A 112 -6.01 3.23 -8.26
C LEU A 112 -6.18 4.21 -9.45
N ASP A 113 -6.09 3.73 -10.69
CA ASP A 113 -6.31 4.55 -11.89
C ASP A 113 -7.78 4.94 -12.08
N GLN A 114 -8.71 4.05 -11.71
CA GLN A 114 -10.14 4.35 -11.71
C GLN A 114 -10.48 5.36 -10.61
N SER A 115 -9.93 5.20 -9.41
CA SER A 115 -10.06 6.16 -8.31
C SER A 115 -9.47 7.53 -8.67
N LEU A 116 -8.30 7.55 -9.31
CA LEU A 116 -7.66 8.75 -9.83
C LEU A 116 -8.57 9.50 -10.82
N SER A 117 -9.09 8.79 -11.82
CA SER A 117 -9.96 9.40 -12.84
C SER A 117 -11.25 9.95 -12.21
N LEU A 118 -11.86 9.20 -11.30
CA LEU A 118 -13.09 9.61 -10.64
C LEU A 118 -12.88 10.83 -9.74
N ALA A 119 -11.88 10.81 -8.87
CA ALA A 119 -11.52 11.94 -8.01
C ALA A 119 -11.11 13.16 -8.82
N GLY A 120 -10.28 12.97 -9.86
CA GLY A 120 -9.80 14.04 -10.74
C GLY A 120 -10.92 14.72 -11.55
N LEU A 121 -12.00 14.02 -11.85
CA LEU A 121 -13.19 14.59 -12.48
C LEU A 121 -14.12 15.31 -11.48
N ALA A 122 -14.22 14.79 -10.24
CA ALA A 122 -15.10 15.34 -9.22
C ALA A 122 -14.55 16.61 -8.55
N ILE A 123 -13.24 16.66 -8.26
CA ILE A 123 -12.58 17.80 -7.57
C ILE A 123 -12.90 19.14 -8.26
N PRO A 124 -12.69 19.32 -9.59
CA PRO A 124 -13.02 20.59 -10.26
C PRO A 124 -14.49 21.02 -10.10
N VAL A 125 -15.41 20.06 -10.00
CA VAL A 125 -16.84 20.34 -9.81
C VAL A 125 -17.11 20.82 -8.38
N LEU A 126 -16.48 20.21 -7.38
CA LEU A 126 -16.56 20.62 -5.97
C LEU A 126 -15.96 22.02 -5.75
N LEU A 127 -14.89 22.36 -6.46
CA LEU A 127 -14.21 23.65 -6.31
C LEU A 127 -15.00 24.85 -6.86
N LYS A 128 -16.03 24.64 -7.69
CA LYS A 128 -16.91 25.74 -8.16
C LYS A 128 -17.60 26.48 -7.00
N LYS A 129 -17.95 25.75 -5.94
CA LYS A 129 -18.66 26.28 -4.75
C LYS A 129 -18.01 25.70 -3.50
N PRO A 130 -16.77 26.10 -3.16
CA PRO A 130 -15.96 25.43 -2.15
C PRO A 130 -16.60 25.56 -0.76
N SER A 131 -16.57 24.48 -0.01
CA SER A 131 -17.23 24.36 1.29
C SER A 131 -16.34 23.61 2.30
N PRO A 132 -16.71 23.61 3.59
CA PRO A 132 -16.01 22.82 4.59
C PRO A 132 -15.90 21.35 4.22
N TYR A 133 -16.79 20.78 3.39
CA TYR A 133 -16.73 19.37 2.97
C TYR A 133 -15.40 18.97 2.33
N LEU A 134 -14.63 19.94 1.79
CA LEU A 134 -13.31 19.69 1.22
C LEU A 134 -12.32 19.05 2.22
N HIS A 135 -12.49 19.19 3.54
CA HIS A 135 -11.67 18.43 4.50
C HIS A 135 -11.86 16.91 4.35
N LYS A 136 -13.10 16.43 4.13
CA LYS A 136 -13.38 15.00 3.93
C LYS A 136 -12.81 14.50 2.62
N VAL A 137 -12.85 15.33 1.58
CA VAL A 137 -12.21 15.02 0.30
C VAL A 137 -10.71 14.84 0.52
N ALA A 138 -10.06 15.73 1.27
CA ALA A 138 -8.64 15.60 1.59
C ALA A 138 -8.34 14.32 2.38
N ASP A 139 -9.15 13.98 3.39
CA ASP A 139 -9.01 12.73 4.14
C ASP A 139 -9.11 11.51 3.22
N THR A 140 -10.05 11.52 2.27
CA THR A 140 -10.20 10.44 1.27
C THR A 140 -8.96 10.30 0.39
N LEU A 141 -8.42 11.42 -0.10
CA LEU A 141 -7.23 11.42 -0.96
C LEU A 141 -5.97 10.99 -0.20
N LEU A 142 -5.88 11.33 1.09
CA LEU A 142 -4.77 10.96 1.96
C LEU A 142 -4.85 9.52 2.46
N GLY A 143 -6.05 8.98 2.62
CA GLY A 143 -6.30 7.62 3.09
C GLY A 143 -5.98 6.54 2.06
N ILE A 144 -5.79 6.91 0.79
CA ILE A 144 -5.46 5.98 -0.29
C ILE A 144 -4.05 6.23 -0.78
N ASP A 145 -3.21 5.22 -0.58
CA ASP A 145 -1.80 5.28 -0.95
C ASP A 145 -1.61 5.57 -2.43
N GLY A 146 -0.87 6.65 -2.71
CA GLY A 146 -0.51 7.07 -4.06
C GLY A 146 -1.57 7.90 -4.80
N LEU A 147 -2.79 8.05 -4.27
CA LEU A 147 -3.87 8.76 -4.98
C LEU A 147 -3.60 10.27 -5.08
N LEU A 148 -3.25 10.91 -3.97
CA LEU A 148 -2.88 12.33 -3.94
C LEU A 148 -1.65 12.60 -4.83
N GLU A 149 -0.64 11.75 -4.72
CA GLU A 149 0.63 11.84 -5.44
C GLU A 149 0.41 11.73 -6.96
N ARG A 150 -0.46 10.80 -7.38
CA ARG A 150 -0.88 10.66 -8.78
C ARG A 150 -1.71 11.84 -9.25
N LEU A 151 -2.65 12.36 -8.45
CA LEU A 151 -3.43 13.56 -8.80
C LEU A 151 -2.53 14.77 -9.01
N ALA A 152 -1.56 14.99 -8.12
CA ALA A 152 -0.59 16.07 -8.21
C ALA A 152 0.31 15.92 -9.45
N SER A 153 0.74 14.70 -9.78
CA SER A 153 1.60 14.45 -10.93
C SER A 153 0.86 14.38 -12.28
N HIS A 154 -0.47 14.24 -12.26
CA HIS A 154 -1.26 14.09 -13.48
C HIS A 154 -1.40 15.41 -14.26
N GLY A 155 -1.15 15.38 -15.57
CA GLY A 155 -1.18 16.58 -16.42
C GLY A 155 -2.52 17.32 -16.43
N VAL A 156 -3.64 16.60 -16.30
CA VAL A 156 -4.99 17.20 -16.37
C VAL A 156 -5.53 17.62 -15.00
N TYR A 157 -5.20 16.87 -13.95
CA TYR A 157 -5.83 17.03 -12.63
C TYR A 157 -5.00 17.90 -11.68
N SER A 158 -3.70 18.02 -11.92
CA SER A 158 -2.78 18.85 -11.14
C SER A 158 -3.21 20.31 -11.07
N SER A 159 -3.76 20.87 -12.14
CA SER A 159 -4.22 22.26 -12.18
C SER A 159 -5.35 22.53 -11.18
N ALA A 160 -6.35 21.64 -11.11
CA ALA A 160 -7.45 21.74 -10.15
C ALA A 160 -6.96 21.52 -8.71
N LEU A 161 -6.01 20.60 -8.51
CA LEU A 161 -5.41 20.37 -7.20
C LEU A 161 -4.62 21.60 -6.74
N LYS A 162 -3.82 22.22 -7.61
CA LYS A 162 -3.12 23.48 -7.35
C LYS A 162 -4.11 24.59 -7.01
N GLU A 163 -5.16 24.77 -7.81
CA GLU A 163 -6.20 25.78 -7.57
C GLU A 163 -6.84 25.60 -6.18
N TRP A 164 -7.16 24.35 -5.80
CA TRP A 164 -7.68 24.06 -4.48
C TRP A 164 -6.70 24.40 -3.37
N LEU A 165 -5.49 23.84 -3.42
CA LEU A 165 -4.53 23.93 -2.33
C LEU A 165 -3.98 25.35 -2.14
N SER A 166 -3.90 26.13 -3.23
CA SER A 166 -3.54 27.56 -3.23
C SER A 166 -4.69 28.49 -2.83
N SER A 167 -5.92 28.00 -2.74
CA SER A 167 -7.08 28.82 -2.40
C SER A 167 -7.08 29.21 -0.93
N SER A 168 -7.46 30.46 -0.64
CA SER A 168 -7.76 30.92 0.73
C SER A 168 -8.96 30.19 1.35
N LYS A 169 -9.76 29.51 0.54
CA LYS A 169 -10.91 28.69 0.94
C LYS A 169 -10.65 27.20 0.68
N ASN A 170 -9.46 26.70 1.02
CA ASN A 170 -9.13 25.28 0.89
C ASN A 170 -9.78 24.39 1.97
N TYR A 171 -10.20 24.98 3.10
CA TYR A 171 -10.81 24.32 4.27
C TYR A 171 -9.99 23.16 4.88
N LEU A 172 -8.68 23.13 4.63
CA LEU A 172 -7.80 22.11 5.19
C LEU A 172 -7.43 22.45 6.63
N ASN A 173 -7.35 21.43 7.48
CA ASN A 173 -6.81 21.57 8.82
C ASN A 173 -5.27 21.48 8.82
N GLY A 174 -4.63 21.91 9.90
CA GLY A 174 -3.16 21.95 9.98
C GLY A 174 -2.48 20.58 9.82
N LEU A 175 -3.13 19.50 10.26
CA LEU A 175 -2.62 18.13 10.08
C LEU A 175 -2.64 17.73 8.61
N GLN A 176 -3.75 17.99 7.91
CA GLN A 176 -3.89 17.71 6.47
C GLN A 176 -2.86 18.48 5.66
N VAL A 177 -2.67 19.77 5.94
CA VAL A 177 -1.66 20.59 5.25
C VAL A 177 -0.26 20.02 5.48
N LYS A 178 0.09 19.62 6.72
CA LYS A 178 1.37 18.97 7.03
C LYS A 178 1.54 17.66 6.23
N THR A 179 0.56 16.76 6.26
CA THR A 179 0.64 15.47 5.57
C THR A 179 0.74 15.61 4.06
N ILE A 180 -0.03 16.53 3.45
CA ILE A 180 0.06 16.84 2.02
C ILE A 180 1.46 17.36 1.69
N THR A 181 1.99 18.29 2.48
CA THR A 181 3.35 18.84 2.30
C THR A 181 4.39 17.72 2.34
N GLU A 182 4.31 16.81 3.31
CA GLU A 182 5.22 15.68 3.43
C GLU A 182 5.18 14.76 2.21
N LYS A 183 3.99 14.40 1.74
CA LYS A 183 3.83 13.55 0.56
C LYS A 183 4.39 14.22 -0.70
N LEU A 184 4.19 15.53 -0.87
CA LEU A 184 4.72 16.26 -2.02
C LEU A 184 6.25 16.31 -2.03
N PHE A 185 6.89 16.65 -0.91
CA PHE A 185 8.36 16.64 -0.83
C PHE A 185 8.91 15.24 -1.01
N TYR A 186 8.29 14.21 -0.42
CA TYR A 186 8.70 12.82 -0.64
C TYR A 186 8.76 12.46 -2.13
N ILE A 187 7.80 12.91 -2.95
CA ILE A 187 7.83 12.71 -4.40
C ILE A 187 8.95 13.53 -5.05
N CYS A 188 9.09 14.81 -4.69
CA CYS A 188 10.11 15.69 -5.24
C CYS A 188 11.53 15.15 -4.97
N ASP A 189 11.82 14.75 -3.74
CA ASP A 189 13.13 14.22 -3.30
C ASP A 189 13.43 12.86 -3.95
N SER A 190 12.37 12.10 -4.24
CA SER A 190 12.44 10.84 -4.97
C SER A 190 12.58 11.03 -6.49
N CYS A 191 12.37 12.23 -7.01
CA CYS A 191 12.39 12.44 -8.45
C CYS A 191 13.81 12.72 -8.94
N THR A 192 14.17 12.14 -10.09
CA THR A 192 15.42 12.48 -10.77
C THR A 192 15.31 13.77 -11.59
N ALA A 193 14.11 14.33 -11.74
CA ALA A 193 13.91 15.64 -12.34
C ALA A 193 14.33 16.72 -11.34
N ASP A 194 14.96 17.80 -11.82
CA ASP A 194 15.10 18.99 -11.01
C ASP A 194 13.73 19.68 -10.90
N HIS A 195 13.16 19.69 -9.70
CA HIS A 195 11.91 20.36 -9.39
C HIS A 195 12.10 21.87 -9.11
N ASP A 196 13.35 22.37 -9.15
CA ASP A 196 13.74 23.72 -8.71
C ASP A 196 13.28 24.03 -7.27
N THR A 197 13.12 22.97 -6.46
CA THR A 197 12.69 23.04 -5.06
C THR A 197 13.84 22.79 -4.10
N SER A 198 15.09 22.67 -4.57
CA SER A 198 16.25 22.27 -3.75
C SER A 198 16.42 23.11 -2.47
N ILE A 199 16.37 24.44 -2.59
CA ILE A 199 16.46 25.38 -1.45
C ILE A 199 15.29 25.18 -0.48
N VAL A 200 14.09 24.99 -1.02
CA VAL A 200 12.86 24.85 -0.23
C VAL A 200 12.81 23.48 0.46
N SER A 201 13.23 22.42 -0.23
CA SER A 201 13.37 21.06 0.29
C SER A 201 14.41 21.02 1.40
N GLU A 202 15.59 21.62 1.21
CA GLU A 202 16.61 21.71 2.27
C GLU A 202 16.07 22.41 3.53
N ARG A 203 15.34 23.52 3.36
CA ARG A 203 14.70 24.22 4.49
C ARG A 203 13.62 23.36 5.14
N TRP A 204 12.78 22.70 4.36
CA TRP A 204 11.74 21.79 4.85
C TRP A 204 12.33 20.66 5.69
N HIS A 205 13.42 20.04 5.23
CA HIS A 205 14.12 18.97 5.95
C HIS A 205 14.82 19.44 7.23
N LYS A 206 15.05 20.75 7.41
CA LYS A 206 15.50 21.33 8.70
C LYS A 206 14.31 21.66 9.61
N VAL A 207 13.24 22.23 9.05
CA VAL A 207 12.06 22.67 9.81
C VAL A 207 11.27 21.49 10.37
N LYS A 208 11.04 20.43 9.58
CA LYS A 208 10.28 19.25 9.98
C LYS A 208 10.82 18.58 11.26
N PRO A 209 12.10 18.14 11.33
CA PRO A 209 12.64 17.51 12.54
C PRO A 209 12.69 18.46 13.73
N LEU A 210 12.93 19.76 13.50
CA LEU A 210 12.88 20.76 14.56
C LEU A 210 11.47 20.87 15.15
N MET A 211 10.43 20.93 14.31
CA MET A 211 9.05 20.95 14.79
C MET A 211 8.72 19.71 15.64
N ASP A 212 9.10 18.53 15.17
CA ASP A 212 8.85 17.28 15.90
C ASP A 212 9.62 17.26 17.25
N SER A 213 10.83 17.81 17.28
CA SER A 213 11.64 17.96 18.50
C SER A 213 11.01 18.96 19.49
N LEU A 214 10.51 20.11 19.00
CA LEU A 214 9.82 21.10 19.84
C LEU A 214 8.49 20.56 20.39
N LYS A 215 7.75 19.76 19.60
CA LYS A 215 6.54 19.05 20.06
C LYS A 215 6.85 18.04 21.16
N SER A 216 7.91 17.25 20.97
CA SER A 216 8.40 16.30 21.98
C SER A 216 8.81 17.01 23.28
N LEU A 217 9.54 18.12 23.16
CA LEU A 217 9.96 18.95 24.29
C LEU A 217 8.76 19.52 25.05
N LEU A 218 7.77 20.09 24.35
CA LEU A 218 6.55 20.60 24.97
C LEU A 218 5.79 19.52 25.74
N LYS A 219 5.67 18.32 25.16
CA LYS A 219 5.02 17.18 25.81
C LYS A 219 5.76 16.77 27.07
N SER A 220 7.09 16.65 27.01
CA SER A 220 7.94 16.36 28.17
C SER A 220 7.77 17.38 29.30
N LEU A 221 7.73 18.68 28.96
CA LEU A 221 7.53 19.75 29.93
C LEU A 221 6.14 19.67 30.59
N GLN A 222 5.10 19.42 29.81
CA GLN A 222 3.73 19.24 30.31
C GLN A 222 3.60 18.01 31.22
N ASP A 223 4.22 16.89 30.84
CA ASP A 223 4.21 15.67 31.64
C ASP A 223 4.94 15.86 32.98
N ASN A 224 6.04 16.63 32.99
CA ASN A 224 6.76 16.97 34.21
C ASN A 224 5.96 17.91 35.12
N GLU A 225 5.27 18.91 34.55
CA GLU A 225 4.35 19.76 35.30
C GLU A 225 3.21 18.95 35.93
N GLN A 226 2.59 18.04 35.18
CA GLN A 226 1.54 17.15 35.70
C GLN A 226 2.04 16.19 36.78
N LYS A 227 3.25 15.63 36.64
CA LYS A 227 3.87 14.81 37.69
C LYS A 227 4.08 15.62 38.96
N SER A 228 4.59 16.85 38.86
CA SER A 228 4.80 17.74 40.01
C SER A 228 3.50 18.12 40.74
N LEU A 229 2.40 18.28 40.00
CA LEU A 229 1.08 18.59 40.54
C LEU A 229 0.44 17.37 41.23
N LYS A 230 0.75 16.15 40.77
CA LYS A 230 0.31 14.91 41.43
C LYS A 230 1.07 14.69 42.75
N THR A 231 2.39 14.89 42.78
CA THR A 231 3.19 14.79 44.01
C THR A 231 2.90 15.89 45.03
N THR A 232 2.36 17.05 44.62
CA THR A 232 1.93 18.11 45.55
C THR A 232 0.49 17.98 46.06
N ARG A 233 -0.33 17.10 45.45
CA ARG A 233 -1.68 16.75 45.98
C ARG A 233 -1.64 15.72 47.09
N ASP A 234 -0.57 14.94 47.19
CA ASP A 234 -0.24 14.23 48.42
C ASP A 234 0.21 15.28 49.44
N LEU A 235 -0.70 15.67 50.33
CA LEU A 235 -0.37 16.51 51.47
C LEU A 235 0.86 15.90 52.16
N PRO A 236 1.94 16.68 52.41
CA PRO A 236 3.06 16.16 53.18
C PRO A 236 2.54 15.65 54.52
N SER A 237 2.99 14.46 54.92
CA SER A 237 2.59 13.85 56.18
C SER A 237 2.72 14.85 57.31
N LEU A 238 1.71 14.96 58.17
CA LEU A 238 1.76 15.84 59.35
C LEU A 238 2.96 15.52 60.27
N ALA A 239 3.52 14.30 60.16
CA ALA A 239 4.74 13.91 60.86
C ALA A 239 6.02 14.63 60.37
N ASP A 240 6.02 15.16 59.14
CA ASP A 240 7.15 15.87 58.53
C ASP A 240 7.05 17.41 58.68
N MET A 241 5.99 17.91 59.32
CA MET A 241 5.82 19.34 59.58
C MET A 241 6.72 19.80 60.75
N LYS A 242 7.91 20.31 60.41
CA LYS A 242 8.81 20.98 61.36
C LYS A 242 8.28 22.38 61.72
N VAL A 243 8.21 22.70 63.01
CA VAL A 243 7.90 24.04 63.51
C VAL A 243 9.02 25.01 63.09
N LEU A 244 8.67 26.00 62.26
CA LEU A 244 9.63 26.97 61.73
C LEU A 244 10.03 27.96 62.84
N SER A 245 11.34 28.06 63.10
CA SER A 245 11.92 29.06 63.99
C SER A 245 12.03 30.42 63.28
N GLY A 246 12.16 31.52 64.05
CA GLY A 246 12.24 32.88 63.52
C GLY A 246 13.34 33.13 62.47
N ASN A 247 14.37 32.28 62.42
CA ASN A 247 15.46 32.34 61.44
C ASN A 247 15.18 31.56 60.14
N ASP A 248 14.19 30.65 60.14
CA ASP A 248 13.90 29.77 58.99
C ASP A 248 13.22 30.53 57.83
N LYS A 249 12.75 31.77 58.06
CA LYS A 249 12.26 32.67 57.00
C LYS A 249 13.34 33.03 55.98
N LYS A 250 14.62 33.04 56.37
CA LYS A 250 15.74 33.31 55.45
C LYS A 250 16.14 32.07 54.65
N GLU A 251 16.13 30.87 55.27
CA GLU A 251 16.44 29.60 54.59
C GLU A 251 15.36 29.17 53.58
N ASN A 252 14.07 29.40 53.87
CA ASN A 252 13.00 29.07 52.92
C ASN A 252 13.01 29.94 51.65
N ARG A 253 13.55 31.16 51.73
CA ARG A 253 13.80 32.00 50.54
C ARG A 253 14.92 31.42 49.67
N ALA A 254 15.94 30.82 50.27
CA ALA A 254 17.02 30.15 49.53
C ALA A 254 16.54 28.84 48.88
N ARG A 255 15.65 28.07 49.52
CA ARG A 255 15.08 26.84 48.95
C ARG A 255 14.07 27.08 47.81
N ARG A 256 13.38 28.22 47.79
CA ARG A 256 12.52 28.62 46.66
C ARG A 256 13.26 28.86 45.35
N ASN A 257 14.59 29.03 45.37
CA ASN A 257 15.40 29.21 44.15
C ASN A 257 15.77 27.91 43.43
N THR A 258 15.37 26.75 43.94
CA THR A 258 15.54 25.46 43.26
C THR A 258 14.37 25.15 42.32
N TYR A 259 13.87 26.14 41.57
CA TYR A 259 13.07 25.84 40.39
C TYR A 259 14.03 25.27 39.33
N SER A 260 13.70 24.11 38.77
CA SER A 260 14.48 23.54 37.66
C SER A 260 14.58 24.58 36.56
N GLU A 261 15.80 25.03 36.28
CA GLU A 261 16.08 25.98 35.22
C GLU A 261 15.53 25.41 33.90
N PHE A 262 14.73 26.21 33.18
CA PHE A 262 14.20 25.81 31.89
C PHE A 262 15.36 25.54 30.93
N ARG A 263 15.55 24.28 30.53
CA ARG A 263 16.62 23.87 29.61
C ARG A 263 16.04 23.26 28.35
N VAL A 264 16.58 23.73 27.23
CA VAL A 264 16.33 23.21 25.90
C VAL A 264 17.55 22.33 25.55
N PRO A 265 17.35 21.12 25.02
CA PRO A 265 18.44 20.28 24.52
C PRO A 265 19.33 21.02 23.50
N ASP A 266 20.64 20.77 23.54
CA ASP A 266 21.64 21.49 22.73
C ASP A 266 21.45 21.25 21.22
N ASP A 267 21.02 20.05 20.83
CA ASP A 267 20.68 19.67 19.45
C ASP A 267 19.51 20.50 18.90
N VAL A 268 18.48 20.74 19.72
CA VAL A 268 17.34 21.59 19.35
C VAL A 268 17.79 23.05 19.23
N LEU A 269 18.67 23.52 20.10
CA LEU A 269 19.22 24.89 20.05
C LEU A 269 20.09 25.11 18.80
N GLU A 270 20.90 24.13 18.41
CA GLU A 270 21.70 24.19 17.20
C GLU A 270 20.81 24.29 15.95
N GLN A 271 19.77 23.46 15.86
CA GLN A 271 18.78 23.52 14.78
C GLN A 271 18.05 24.87 14.73
N MET A 272 17.58 25.39 15.88
CA MET A 272 16.95 26.72 15.95
C MET A 272 17.90 27.83 15.48
N THR A 273 19.16 27.76 15.89
CA THR A 273 20.18 28.75 15.51
C THR A 273 20.45 28.71 14.00
N SER A 274 20.49 27.51 13.40
CA SER A 274 20.66 27.34 11.95
C SER A 274 19.51 27.96 11.13
N LEU A 275 18.32 28.09 11.72
CA LEU A 275 17.15 28.73 11.12
C LEU A 275 16.98 30.20 11.54
N GLY A 276 17.93 30.76 12.30
CA GLY A 276 17.90 32.15 12.77
C GLY A 276 16.84 32.40 13.84
N MET A 277 16.37 31.38 14.54
CA MET A 277 15.36 31.51 15.60
C MET A 277 15.99 31.82 16.96
N PRO A 278 15.35 32.67 17.79
CA PRO A 278 15.86 33.00 19.11
C PRO A 278 15.73 31.80 20.07
N LYS A 279 16.70 31.67 20.99
CA LYS A 279 16.65 30.67 22.07
C LYS A 279 15.40 30.88 22.94
N PRO A 280 14.53 29.87 23.12
CA PRO A 280 13.36 30.03 23.96
C PRO A 280 13.78 30.02 25.44
N GLY A 281 13.26 30.98 26.20
CA GLY A 281 13.50 31.09 27.66
C GLY A 281 12.39 30.48 28.52
N SER A 282 11.33 29.93 27.91
CA SER A 282 10.19 29.35 28.62
C SER A 282 9.41 28.37 27.74
N SER A 283 8.58 27.54 28.35
CA SER A 283 7.64 26.65 27.62
C SER A 283 6.74 27.42 26.65
N ARG A 284 6.24 28.60 27.03
CA ARG A 284 5.46 29.48 26.14
C ARG A 284 6.25 29.94 24.92
N ALA A 285 7.54 30.23 25.10
CA ALA A 285 8.42 30.60 23.98
C ALA A 285 8.66 29.43 23.03
N VAL A 286 8.70 28.18 23.53
CA VAL A 286 8.74 26.97 22.69
C VAL A 286 7.44 26.83 21.90
N SER A 287 6.28 26.98 22.54
CA SER A 287 4.98 26.97 21.84
C SER A 287 4.90 28.04 20.75
N SER A 288 5.34 29.27 21.05
CA SER A 288 5.39 30.36 20.06
C SER A 288 6.33 30.06 18.90
N SER A 289 7.48 29.41 19.15
CA SER A 289 8.43 29.01 18.11
C SER A 289 7.84 27.92 17.23
N LEU A 290 7.15 26.95 17.84
CA LEU A 290 6.44 25.89 17.12
C LEU A 290 5.31 26.47 16.24
N GLU A 291 4.49 27.37 16.78
CA GLU A 291 3.43 28.05 16.02
C GLU A 291 3.98 28.87 14.85
N GLN A 292 5.17 29.48 15.00
CA GLN A 292 5.83 30.19 13.93
C GLN A 292 6.23 29.23 12.79
N LEU A 293 6.82 28.08 13.11
CA LEU A 293 7.17 27.06 12.11
C LEU A 293 5.94 26.44 11.45
N GLU A 294 4.87 26.19 12.22
CA GLU A 294 3.62 25.67 11.68
C GLU A 294 2.94 26.62 10.68
N LYS A 295 3.15 27.94 10.84
CA LYS A 295 2.69 28.96 9.87
C LYS A 295 3.49 28.96 8.56
N GLU A 296 4.68 28.36 8.51
CA GLU A 296 5.46 28.21 7.28
C GLU A 296 5.03 26.99 6.45
N ILE A 297 4.34 26.00 7.02
CA ILE A 297 3.94 24.77 6.30
C ILE A 297 3.16 25.06 5.00
N PRO A 298 2.16 25.97 4.99
CA PRO A 298 1.45 26.28 3.76
C PRO A 298 2.36 26.81 2.65
N SER A 299 3.38 27.63 2.94
CA SER A 299 4.28 28.13 1.90
C SER A 299 5.19 27.02 1.34
N PHE A 300 5.64 26.08 2.18
CA PHE A 300 6.34 24.88 1.74
C PHE A 300 5.47 24.02 0.80
N MET A 301 4.21 23.80 1.18
CA MET A 301 3.25 23.05 0.36
C MET A 301 3.12 23.68 -1.03
N LEU A 302 2.90 25.00 -1.10
CA LEU A 302 2.70 25.71 -2.36
C LEU A 302 3.95 25.69 -3.24
N ALA A 303 5.13 25.88 -2.64
CA ALA A 303 6.39 25.80 -3.38
C ALA A 303 6.63 24.41 -3.97
N ALA A 304 6.35 23.34 -3.22
CA ALA A 304 6.42 21.98 -3.74
C ALA A 304 5.39 21.75 -4.86
N LEU A 305 4.14 22.18 -4.66
CA LEU A 305 3.07 22.06 -5.64
C LEU A 305 3.43 22.71 -6.97
N GLU A 306 4.10 23.86 -6.96
CA GLU A 306 4.40 24.57 -8.21
C GLU A 306 5.24 23.76 -9.20
N SER A 307 6.07 22.86 -8.68
CA SER A 307 6.89 21.95 -9.49
C SER A 307 6.11 20.85 -10.23
N PHE A 308 4.80 20.72 -9.98
CA PHE A 308 3.92 19.75 -10.63
C PHE A 308 3.10 20.38 -11.78
N PRO A 309 2.61 19.61 -12.77
CA PRO A 309 2.80 18.17 -12.94
C PRO A 309 4.22 17.83 -13.38
N CYS A 310 4.77 16.75 -12.85
CA CYS A 310 6.07 16.23 -13.26
C CYS A 310 5.88 14.89 -13.99
N ARG A 311 6.33 14.83 -15.25
CA ARG A 311 6.24 13.62 -16.08
C ARG A 311 7.02 12.46 -15.47
N ILE A 312 8.20 12.71 -14.93
CA ILE A 312 9.05 11.66 -14.32
C ILE A 312 8.38 11.11 -13.06
N CYS A 313 7.83 11.99 -12.20
CA CYS A 313 7.03 11.56 -11.04
C CYS A 313 5.84 10.71 -11.48
N TRP A 314 5.10 11.14 -12.50
CA TRP A 314 3.97 10.40 -13.04
C TRP A 314 4.38 9.01 -13.55
N GLU A 315 5.43 8.93 -14.36
CA GLU A 315 5.96 7.68 -14.91
C GLU A 315 6.43 6.73 -13.80
N ARG A 316 7.08 7.25 -12.76
CA ARG A 316 7.50 6.49 -11.58
C ARG A 316 6.29 5.96 -10.79
N LEU A 317 5.33 6.82 -10.49
CA LEU A 317 4.13 6.47 -9.71
C LEU A 317 3.20 5.49 -10.43
N THR A 318 3.22 5.49 -11.77
CA THR A 318 2.40 4.58 -12.61
C THR A 318 3.18 3.37 -13.13
N GLY A 319 4.50 3.32 -12.94
CA GLY A 319 5.35 2.28 -13.51
C GLY A 319 5.43 2.29 -15.04
N THR A 320 5.09 3.42 -15.68
CA THR A 320 5.02 3.56 -17.15
C THR A 320 6.31 4.11 -17.77
N SER A 321 7.40 4.21 -17.01
CA SER A 321 8.60 4.90 -17.46
C SER A 321 9.19 4.28 -18.74
N THR A 322 9.35 5.13 -19.76
CA THR A 322 9.85 4.78 -21.10
C THR A 322 11.14 5.52 -21.44
N THR A 323 11.67 6.38 -20.57
CA THR A 323 12.91 7.10 -20.83
C THR A 323 14.15 6.33 -20.36
N PRO A 324 15.14 6.10 -21.23
CA PRO A 324 16.45 5.59 -20.85
C PRO A 324 17.19 6.68 -20.06
N ALA A 325 17.59 6.36 -18.83
CA ALA A 325 18.40 7.26 -18.02
C ALA A 325 19.71 7.61 -18.76
N HIS A 326 19.83 8.86 -19.20
CA HIS A 326 21.09 9.39 -19.68
C HIS A 326 21.97 9.65 -18.46
N VAL A 327 23.08 8.91 -18.39
CA VAL A 327 24.12 8.99 -17.35
C VAL A 327 24.90 10.30 -17.50
N PRO A 328 25.21 10.99 -16.39
CA PRO A 328 26.52 11.61 -16.21
C PRO A 328 27.37 10.78 -15.25
N ILE A 329 28.57 10.43 -15.74
CA ILE A 329 29.57 9.58 -15.11
C ILE A 329 30.26 10.33 -13.97
N ALA A 330 30.24 9.78 -12.74
CA ALA A 330 31.41 9.55 -11.88
C ALA A 330 31.01 8.67 -10.68
N PRO A 331 31.94 7.92 -10.06
CA PRO A 331 31.70 6.56 -9.62
C PRO A 331 31.40 6.45 -8.13
N VAL A 332 30.71 5.36 -7.75
CA VAL A 332 30.90 4.48 -6.59
C VAL A 332 29.55 3.87 -6.18
N THR A 333 29.36 2.61 -6.61
CA THR A 333 28.60 1.50 -5.99
C THR A 333 27.29 1.81 -5.24
N SER A 334 26.15 1.61 -5.89
CA SER A 334 25.04 0.78 -5.38
C SER A 334 23.97 0.62 -6.46
N THR A 335 23.82 -0.58 -6.99
CA THR A 335 22.71 -1.00 -7.85
C THR A 335 21.44 -1.13 -7.03
N ASP A 336 20.63 -0.07 -6.94
CA ASP A 336 19.25 -0.16 -6.45
C ASP A 336 18.30 -0.39 -7.63
N ILE A 337 18.14 -1.67 -7.97
CA ILE A 337 16.94 -2.17 -8.64
C ILE A 337 15.83 -2.04 -7.60
N ASP A 338 14.81 -1.21 -7.89
CA ASP A 338 13.60 -0.97 -7.07
C ASP A 338 13.24 -2.18 -6.20
N ILE A 339 13.65 -2.14 -4.94
CA ILE A 339 13.67 -3.30 -4.06
C ILE A 339 12.24 -3.56 -3.58
N LYS A 340 11.56 -4.51 -4.22
CA LYS A 340 10.27 -5.01 -3.72
C LYS A 340 10.50 -5.92 -2.51
N TYR A 341 9.88 -5.55 -1.39
CA TYR A 341 9.85 -6.37 -0.18
C TYR A 341 8.70 -7.37 -0.29
N ASP A 342 9.03 -8.63 -0.03
CA ASP A 342 8.09 -9.71 0.22
C ASP A 342 7.78 -9.77 1.73
N ILE A 343 6.71 -10.46 2.13
CA ILE A 343 6.44 -10.71 3.56
C ILE A 343 7.58 -11.50 4.22
N PHE A 344 8.34 -12.24 3.41
CA PHE A 344 9.52 -13.02 3.81
C PHE A 344 10.85 -12.29 3.58
N GLY A 345 10.81 -10.97 3.33
CA GLY A 345 11.97 -10.10 3.20
C GLY A 345 12.25 -9.64 1.77
N LYS A 346 13.42 -9.04 1.56
CA LYS A 346 13.83 -8.48 0.25
C LYS A 346 13.78 -9.55 -0.85
N ARG A 347 13.04 -9.31 -1.95
CA ARG A 347 13.05 -10.20 -3.11
C ARG A 347 14.41 -10.17 -3.81
N VAL A 348 14.77 -11.29 -4.41
CA VAL A 348 16.03 -11.46 -5.17
C VAL A 348 15.97 -10.77 -6.53
N GLY A 349 14.78 -10.60 -7.10
CA GLY A 349 14.59 -9.96 -8.40
C GLY A 349 13.13 -9.60 -8.69
N LEU A 350 12.84 -9.29 -9.95
CA LEU A 350 11.50 -8.88 -10.42
C LEU A 350 10.49 -10.02 -10.41
N TRP A 351 10.96 -11.25 -10.64
CA TRP A 351 10.16 -12.46 -10.63
C TRP A 351 10.09 -13.06 -9.22
N LYS A 352 8.89 -13.42 -8.78
CA LYS A 352 8.71 -14.31 -7.64
C LYS A 352 9.13 -15.70 -8.08
N VAL A 353 10.15 -16.25 -7.42
CA VAL A 353 10.72 -17.56 -7.71
C VAL A 353 10.33 -18.50 -6.57
N LEU A 354 9.61 -19.55 -6.89
CA LEU A 354 9.19 -20.59 -5.97
C LEU A 354 10.04 -21.84 -6.16
N MET A 355 10.61 -22.36 -5.08
CA MET A 355 11.43 -23.57 -5.08
C MET A 355 10.67 -24.72 -4.42
N SER A 356 10.62 -25.89 -5.06
CA SER A 356 10.09 -27.09 -4.40
C SER A 356 10.94 -27.52 -3.21
N GLU A 357 10.38 -28.35 -2.33
CA GLU A 357 11.13 -28.95 -1.22
C GLU A 357 12.36 -29.74 -1.70
N GLN A 358 12.27 -30.40 -2.84
CA GLN A 358 13.37 -31.15 -3.44
C GLN A 358 14.53 -30.23 -3.87
N VAL A 359 14.22 -29.08 -4.45
CA VAL A 359 15.23 -28.07 -4.81
C VAL A 359 15.89 -27.55 -3.53
N LEU A 360 15.13 -27.25 -2.49
CA LEU A 360 15.69 -26.79 -1.21
C LEU A 360 16.65 -27.82 -0.59
N LYS A 361 16.26 -29.10 -0.55
CA LYS A 361 17.12 -30.20 -0.07
C LYS A 361 18.42 -30.30 -0.89
N SER A 362 18.31 -30.18 -2.21
CA SER A 362 19.47 -30.25 -3.11
C SER A 362 20.39 -29.03 -2.95
N SER A 363 19.83 -27.82 -2.85
CA SER A 363 20.56 -26.59 -2.59
C SER A 363 21.33 -26.63 -1.27
N ARG A 364 20.73 -27.16 -0.19
CA ARG A 364 21.41 -27.32 1.10
C ARG A 364 22.58 -28.31 1.01
N LYS A 365 22.42 -29.44 0.30
CA LYS A 365 23.51 -30.39 0.06
C LYS A 365 24.65 -29.76 -0.73
N LEU A 366 24.32 -28.98 -1.77
CA LEU A 366 25.32 -28.27 -2.58
C LEU A 366 26.03 -27.17 -1.78
N ALA A 367 25.32 -26.46 -0.89
CA ALA A 367 25.92 -25.45 -0.02
C ALA A 367 26.89 -26.09 0.99
N GLN A 368 26.51 -27.21 1.60
CA GLN A 368 27.40 -27.99 2.47
C GLN A 368 28.64 -28.50 1.73
N ALA A 369 28.53 -28.79 0.44
CA ALA A 369 29.64 -29.19 -0.42
C ALA A 369 30.45 -28.00 -0.99
N GLY A 370 30.07 -26.75 -0.70
CA GLY A 370 30.72 -25.54 -1.23
C GLY A 370 30.50 -25.31 -2.73
N ALA A 371 29.46 -25.90 -3.31
CA ALA A 371 29.16 -25.86 -4.75
C ALA A 371 27.85 -25.12 -5.08
N PHE A 372 27.33 -24.31 -4.14
CA PHE A 372 26.04 -23.64 -4.32
C PHE A 372 26.12 -22.33 -5.13
N ASP A 373 27.28 -21.68 -5.22
CA ASP A 373 27.44 -20.36 -5.84
C ASP A 373 26.89 -20.30 -7.27
N LEU A 374 27.11 -21.36 -8.06
CA LEU A 374 26.60 -21.45 -9.44
C LEU A 374 25.07 -21.62 -9.47
N VAL A 375 24.50 -22.37 -8.52
CA VAL A 375 23.04 -22.51 -8.38
C VAL A 375 22.43 -21.17 -8.00
N GLU A 376 23.03 -20.48 -7.02
CA GLU A 376 22.60 -19.15 -6.60
C GLU A 376 22.60 -18.17 -7.78
N GLN A 377 23.70 -18.15 -8.56
CA GLN A 377 23.81 -17.30 -9.73
C GLN A 377 22.69 -17.57 -10.73
N ARG A 378 22.35 -18.85 -11.00
CA ARG A 378 21.25 -19.21 -11.89
C ARG A 378 19.88 -18.82 -11.32
N LEU A 379 19.66 -18.97 -10.01
CA LEU A 379 18.43 -18.55 -9.35
C LEU A 379 18.25 -17.02 -9.40
N ARG A 380 19.32 -16.25 -9.20
CA ARG A 380 19.32 -14.79 -9.37
C ARG A 380 19.03 -14.38 -10.81
N GLN A 381 19.60 -15.07 -11.79
CA GLN A 381 19.29 -14.85 -13.21
C GLN A 381 17.82 -15.14 -13.53
N LEU A 382 17.25 -16.24 -13.00
CA LEU A 382 15.82 -16.52 -13.14
C LEU A 382 14.96 -15.42 -12.53
N ALA A 383 15.29 -14.97 -11.31
CA ALA A 383 14.59 -13.89 -10.61
C ALA A 383 14.67 -12.54 -11.35
N SER A 384 15.77 -12.27 -12.08
CA SER A 384 15.97 -11.02 -12.81
C SER A 384 15.11 -10.87 -14.07
N GLY A 385 14.65 -11.98 -14.66
CA GLY A 385 13.98 -11.99 -15.97
C GLY A 385 14.93 -11.96 -17.17
N GLU A 386 16.26 -12.00 -16.97
CA GLU A 386 17.28 -12.04 -18.03
C GLU A 386 17.42 -13.43 -18.65
N TRP A 387 16.38 -13.91 -19.33
CA TRP A 387 16.37 -15.26 -19.90
C TRP A 387 16.85 -15.33 -21.36
N LYS A 388 17.34 -14.21 -21.90
CA LYS A 388 17.86 -14.15 -23.27
C LYS A 388 19.15 -14.98 -23.37
N GLY A 389 19.08 -16.10 -24.09
CA GLY A 389 20.23 -16.96 -24.36
C GLY A 389 19.83 -18.42 -24.50
N LYS A 390 20.71 -19.24 -25.06
CA LYS A 390 20.50 -20.69 -25.17
C LYS A 390 20.47 -21.39 -23.81
N ASP A 391 21.05 -20.76 -22.79
CA ASP A 391 21.35 -21.39 -21.50
C ASP A 391 20.18 -21.41 -20.53
N LEU A 392 19.22 -20.50 -20.67
CA LEU A 392 18.06 -20.37 -19.75
C LEU A 392 16.73 -20.76 -20.41
N SER A 393 16.62 -20.74 -21.75
CA SER A 393 15.34 -20.91 -22.45
C SER A 393 15.18 -22.25 -23.18
N HIS A 394 16.00 -23.25 -22.84
CA HIS A 394 15.96 -24.57 -23.48
C HIS A 394 14.77 -25.40 -22.96
N ARG A 395 13.93 -25.95 -23.85
CA ARG A 395 12.86 -26.87 -23.44
C ARG A 395 13.43 -28.24 -23.06
N ALA A 396 13.13 -28.69 -21.85
CA ALA A 396 13.58 -29.95 -21.28
C ALA A 396 12.92 -31.17 -21.95
N GLY A 397 13.62 -32.31 -21.95
CA GLY A 397 13.04 -33.62 -22.24
C GLY A 397 13.07 -34.08 -23.71
N SER A 398 12.75 -35.37 -23.88
CA SER A 398 12.65 -36.03 -25.18
C SER A 398 11.47 -35.50 -26.02
N LYS A 399 11.44 -35.83 -27.32
CA LYS A 399 10.32 -35.45 -28.21
C LYS A 399 8.97 -35.94 -27.67
N LYS A 400 8.93 -37.15 -27.09
CA LYS A 400 7.71 -37.73 -26.50
C LYS A 400 7.27 -36.94 -25.26
N GLN A 401 8.20 -36.62 -24.36
CA GLN A 401 7.92 -35.84 -23.15
C GLN A 401 7.43 -34.43 -23.49
N LYS A 402 8.09 -33.76 -24.43
CA LYS A 402 7.69 -32.42 -24.92
C LYS A 402 6.27 -32.38 -25.49
N GLN A 403 5.77 -33.50 -26.02
CA GLN A 403 4.39 -33.62 -26.51
C GLN A 403 3.39 -33.91 -25.40
N ALA A 404 3.83 -34.56 -24.31
CA ALA A 404 3.00 -34.86 -23.15
C ALA A 404 2.89 -33.69 -22.15
N MET A 405 3.86 -32.76 -22.16
CA MET A 405 3.86 -31.57 -21.32
C MET A 405 2.67 -30.66 -21.62
N LYS A 406 1.83 -30.38 -20.62
CA LYS A 406 0.76 -29.38 -20.73
C LYS A 406 1.29 -27.96 -20.58
N VAL A 407 2.28 -27.76 -19.70
CA VAL A 407 3.01 -26.51 -19.53
C VAL A 407 4.49 -26.75 -19.91
N PRO A 408 5.13 -25.88 -20.70
CA PRO A 408 6.54 -26.08 -21.08
C PRO A 408 7.48 -26.10 -19.87
N ILE A 409 8.24 -27.17 -19.73
CA ILE A 409 9.33 -27.27 -18.76
C ILE A 409 10.63 -26.81 -19.44
N LEU A 410 11.34 -25.92 -18.77
CA LEU A 410 12.61 -25.37 -19.20
C LEU A 410 13.75 -25.96 -18.38
N GLN A 411 14.91 -26.08 -19.02
CA GLN A 411 16.15 -26.58 -18.44
C GLN A 411 17.23 -25.53 -18.55
N THR A 412 17.93 -25.30 -17.45
CA THR A 412 19.10 -24.42 -17.38
C THR A 412 20.29 -25.19 -16.88
N ALA A 413 21.38 -25.21 -17.66
CA ALA A 413 22.63 -25.83 -17.23
C ALA A 413 23.30 -24.99 -16.12
N ILE A 414 23.59 -25.63 -14.99
CA ILE A 414 24.41 -25.05 -13.91
C ILE A 414 25.87 -25.41 -14.15
N THR A 415 26.13 -26.69 -14.39
CA THR A 415 27.41 -27.26 -14.81
C THR A 415 27.18 -28.23 -15.97
N ASP A 416 28.22 -28.89 -16.46
CA ASP A 416 28.09 -29.94 -17.48
C ASP A 416 27.27 -31.14 -16.99
N GLU A 417 27.22 -31.36 -15.67
CA GLU A 417 26.54 -32.49 -15.05
C GLU A 417 25.21 -32.12 -14.38
N LEU A 418 25.04 -30.86 -13.96
CA LEU A 418 23.88 -30.40 -13.18
C LEU A 418 23.03 -29.39 -13.93
N SER A 419 21.71 -29.54 -13.84
CA SER A 419 20.73 -28.68 -14.47
C SER A 419 19.56 -28.34 -13.54
N LEU A 420 18.98 -27.15 -13.72
CA LEU A 420 17.73 -26.73 -13.10
C LEU A 420 16.57 -27.02 -14.03
N LEU A 421 15.54 -27.70 -13.52
CA LEU A 421 14.24 -27.82 -14.18
C LEU A 421 13.27 -26.80 -13.59
N TRP A 422 12.73 -25.95 -14.45
CA TRP A 422 11.84 -24.85 -14.03
C TRP A 422 10.77 -24.56 -15.09
N GLN A 423 9.74 -23.81 -14.72
CA GLN A 423 8.71 -23.34 -15.66
C GLN A 423 8.20 -21.96 -15.25
N VAL A 424 7.54 -21.29 -16.19
CA VAL A 424 6.63 -20.19 -15.87
C VAL A 424 5.28 -20.80 -15.49
N ASP A 425 4.77 -20.41 -14.33
CA ASP A 425 3.47 -20.84 -13.80
C ASP A 425 2.67 -19.59 -13.41
N VAL A 426 1.45 -19.79 -12.91
CA VAL A 426 0.63 -18.73 -12.36
C VAL A 426 0.53 -18.89 -10.84
N GLY A 427 0.69 -17.77 -10.15
CA GLY A 427 0.53 -17.67 -8.71
C GLY A 427 0.17 -16.25 -8.31
N PHE A 428 0.34 -15.96 -7.03
CA PHE A 428 -0.03 -14.68 -6.46
C PHE A 428 1.19 -14.04 -5.81
N TYR A 429 1.21 -12.72 -5.89
CA TYR A 429 2.21 -11.89 -5.24
C TYR A 429 1.57 -11.22 -4.02
N GLU A 430 2.34 -11.03 -2.97
CA GLU A 430 1.91 -10.47 -1.69
C GLU A 430 1.44 -9.02 -1.82
N ASP A 431 2.00 -8.27 -2.78
CA ASP A 431 1.58 -6.89 -3.08
C ASP A 431 0.22 -6.81 -3.79
N LEU A 432 -0.22 -7.91 -4.41
CA LEU A 432 -1.49 -8.02 -5.13
C LEU A 432 -2.04 -9.46 -5.04
N PRO A 433 -2.44 -9.93 -3.83
CA PRO A 433 -2.78 -11.33 -3.59
C PRO A 433 -4.05 -11.79 -4.33
N TRP A 434 -4.86 -10.85 -4.83
CA TRP A 434 -6.06 -11.11 -5.62
C TRP A 434 -5.83 -11.10 -7.13
N VAL A 435 -4.62 -10.77 -7.62
CA VAL A 435 -4.31 -10.74 -9.05
C VAL A 435 -3.43 -11.94 -9.41
N PRO A 436 -3.90 -12.88 -10.24
CA PRO A 436 -3.06 -13.94 -10.77
C PRO A 436 -1.95 -13.33 -11.63
N GLN A 437 -0.72 -13.71 -11.36
CA GLN A 437 0.47 -13.22 -12.05
C GLN A 437 1.39 -14.37 -12.41
N HIS A 438 2.20 -14.17 -13.44
CA HIS A 438 3.25 -15.12 -13.77
C HIS A 438 4.29 -15.18 -12.65
N ILE A 439 4.67 -16.39 -12.28
CA ILE A 439 5.74 -16.70 -11.33
C ILE A 439 6.72 -17.69 -11.97
N VAL A 440 7.94 -17.78 -11.44
CA VAL A 440 8.87 -18.85 -11.79
C VAL A 440 8.73 -19.96 -10.77
N LYS A 441 8.54 -21.19 -11.25
CA LYS A 441 8.49 -22.38 -10.40
C LYS A 441 9.67 -23.29 -10.73
N VAL A 442 10.56 -23.47 -9.77
CA VAL A 442 11.73 -24.34 -9.86
C VAL A 442 11.37 -25.67 -9.24
N TRP A 443 11.37 -26.72 -10.06
CA TRP A 443 10.89 -28.04 -9.68
C TRP A 443 11.99 -28.92 -9.11
N ASN A 444 13.18 -28.92 -9.72
CA ASN A 444 14.26 -29.81 -9.30
C ASN A 444 15.65 -29.33 -9.76
N ILE A 445 16.69 -29.75 -9.05
CA ILE A 445 18.10 -29.72 -9.48
C ILE A 445 18.49 -31.16 -9.80
N VAL A 446 18.81 -31.45 -11.05
CA VAL A 446 18.97 -32.82 -11.56
C VAL A 446 20.28 -32.99 -12.30
N THR A 447 20.79 -34.22 -12.28
CA THR A 447 21.81 -34.66 -13.22
C THR A 447 21.22 -34.99 -14.59
N GLU A 448 22.06 -35.15 -15.62
CA GLU A 448 21.61 -35.56 -16.96
C GLU A 448 20.86 -36.91 -16.92
N GLU A 449 21.30 -37.85 -16.07
CA GLU A 449 20.71 -39.18 -15.93
C GLU A 449 19.33 -39.14 -15.23
N GLU A 450 19.15 -38.26 -14.25
CA GLU A 450 17.91 -38.11 -13.48
C GLU A 450 16.86 -37.24 -14.19
N SER A 451 17.29 -36.45 -15.18
CA SER A 451 16.44 -35.48 -15.89
C SER A 451 15.17 -36.10 -16.50
N PRO A 452 15.23 -37.25 -17.21
CA PRO A 452 14.04 -37.84 -17.84
C PRO A 452 12.97 -38.24 -16.81
N GLU A 453 13.36 -38.85 -15.69
CA GLU A 453 12.45 -39.29 -14.64
C GLU A 453 11.81 -38.09 -13.92
N ALA A 454 12.61 -37.07 -13.59
CA ALA A 454 12.10 -35.85 -12.99
C ALA A 454 11.09 -35.12 -13.88
N ILE A 455 11.32 -35.13 -15.20
CA ILE A 455 10.38 -34.56 -16.18
C ILE A 455 9.06 -35.34 -16.20
N ASP A 456 9.11 -36.67 -16.18
CA ASP A 456 7.90 -37.50 -16.16
C ASP A 456 7.07 -37.25 -14.89
N HIS A 457 7.73 -37.07 -13.74
CA HIS A 457 7.05 -36.65 -12.50
C HIS A 457 6.34 -35.30 -12.64
N ILE A 458 6.97 -34.29 -13.24
CA ILE A 458 6.34 -32.97 -13.46
C ILE A 458 5.16 -33.10 -14.43
N ILE A 459 5.28 -33.93 -15.48
CA ILE A 459 4.17 -34.20 -16.42
C ILE A 459 2.98 -34.81 -15.68
N THR A 460 3.21 -35.78 -14.78
CA THR A 460 2.15 -36.32 -13.92
C THR A 460 1.51 -35.24 -13.04
N LEU A 461 2.30 -34.31 -12.48
CA LEU A 461 1.75 -33.20 -11.71
C LEU A 461 0.92 -32.22 -12.56
N HIS A 462 1.24 -32.06 -13.85
CA HIS A 462 0.40 -31.27 -14.77
C HIS A 462 -0.96 -31.92 -15.02
N GLU A 463 -1.15 -33.21 -14.71
CA GLU A 463 -2.45 -33.87 -14.86
C GLU A 463 -3.52 -33.23 -13.97
N SER A 464 -3.13 -32.75 -12.79
CA SER A 464 -4.02 -32.07 -11.84
C SER A 464 -4.20 -30.58 -12.10
N TYR A 465 -3.50 -30.00 -13.09
CA TYR A 465 -3.65 -28.59 -13.42
C TYR A 465 -5.00 -28.37 -14.11
N ASP A 466 -5.72 -27.35 -13.65
CA ASP A 466 -6.94 -26.93 -14.32
C ASP A 466 -6.63 -26.31 -15.70
N PRO A 467 -7.55 -26.39 -16.68
CA PRO A 467 -7.32 -25.88 -18.02
C PRO A 467 -6.99 -24.39 -18.08
N GLU A 468 -7.50 -23.60 -17.14
CA GLU A 468 -7.30 -22.15 -17.10
C GLU A 468 -5.85 -21.83 -16.70
N ARG A 469 -5.35 -22.44 -15.63
CA ARG A 469 -3.95 -22.33 -15.21
C ARG A 469 -3.00 -22.78 -16.31
N ILE A 470 -3.30 -23.86 -17.03
CA ILE A 470 -2.50 -24.31 -18.18
C ILE A 470 -2.47 -23.22 -19.25
N HIS A 471 -3.63 -22.66 -19.58
CA HIS A 471 -3.74 -21.60 -20.59
C HIS A 471 -2.91 -20.37 -20.20
N LEU A 472 -3.06 -19.88 -18.97
CA LEU A 472 -2.37 -18.69 -18.47
C LEU A 472 -0.85 -18.93 -18.32
N SER A 473 -0.42 -20.11 -17.86
CA SER A 473 1.01 -20.48 -17.76
C SER A 473 1.68 -20.58 -19.13
N CYS A 474 0.92 -20.93 -20.18
CA CYS A 474 1.40 -20.98 -21.55
C CYS A 474 1.46 -19.60 -22.24
N GLN A 475 0.89 -18.55 -21.65
CA GLN A 475 0.97 -17.21 -22.22
C GLN A 475 2.40 -16.68 -22.15
N ARG A 476 2.84 -15.99 -23.20
CA ARG A 476 4.21 -15.46 -23.26
C ARG A 476 4.36 -14.27 -22.31
N PRO A 477 5.37 -14.25 -21.43
CA PRO A 477 5.68 -13.09 -20.61
C PRO A 477 6.00 -11.84 -21.44
N LEU A 478 5.74 -10.67 -20.86
CA LEU A 478 6.03 -9.39 -21.52
C LEU A 478 7.55 -9.21 -21.63
N GLN A 479 8.04 -8.86 -22.81
CA GLN A 479 9.47 -8.63 -23.03
C GLN A 479 9.75 -7.12 -23.13
N GLN A 480 10.68 -6.63 -22.31
CA GLN A 480 11.16 -5.26 -22.32
C GLN A 480 12.14 -5.02 -23.47
N ALA A 481 12.40 -3.73 -23.77
CA ALA A 481 13.33 -3.32 -24.82
C ALA A 481 14.78 -3.76 -24.55
N ASP A 482 15.20 -3.83 -23.29
CA ASP A 482 16.49 -4.39 -22.87
C ASP A 482 16.58 -5.91 -23.04
N GLY A 483 15.44 -6.57 -23.32
CA GLY A 483 15.33 -8.00 -23.55
C GLY A 483 14.94 -8.81 -22.32
N ARG A 484 14.80 -8.19 -21.14
CA ARG A 484 14.30 -8.84 -19.92
C ARG A 484 12.83 -9.19 -20.06
N PHE A 485 12.42 -10.27 -19.42
CA PHE A 485 11.02 -10.65 -19.31
C PHE A 485 10.43 -10.12 -18.01
N LEU A 486 9.17 -9.70 -18.06
CA LEU A 486 8.39 -9.26 -16.92
C LEU A 486 7.22 -10.22 -16.66
N PRO A 487 6.86 -10.46 -15.39
CA PRO A 487 5.70 -11.27 -15.04
C PRO A 487 4.43 -10.60 -15.58
N ALA A 488 3.64 -11.33 -16.36
CA ALA A 488 2.34 -10.84 -16.82
C ALA A 488 1.31 -10.89 -15.69
N ARG A 489 0.36 -9.94 -15.71
CA ARG A 489 -0.76 -9.89 -14.78
C ARG A 489 -2.04 -10.27 -15.51
N PHE A 490 -2.90 -11.04 -14.85
CA PHE A 490 -4.16 -11.52 -15.42
C PHE A 490 -5.36 -10.90 -14.70
N ASP A 491 -6.34 -10.47 -15.48
CA ASP A 491 -7.58 -9.90 -14.96
C ASP A 491 -8.55 -11.01 -14.55
N VAL A 492 -8.88 -11.06 -13.26
CA VAL A 492 -9.82 -12.03 -12.67
C VAL A 492 -11.21 -11.96 -13.31
N GLN A 493 -11.62 -10.81 -13.83
CA GLN A 493 -12.98 -10.62 -14.35
C GLN A 493 -13.24 -11.33 -15.68
N LYS A 494 -12.21 -11.59 -16.49
CA LYS A 494 -12.36 -12.33 -17.76
C LYS A 494 -12.46 -13.84 -17.59
N HIS A 495 -12.10 -14.36 -16.41
CA HIS A 495 -11.89 -15.79 -16.22
C HIS A 495 -12.73 -16.40 -15.08
N LYS A 496 -13.83 -15.74 -14.67
CA LYS A 496 -14.81 -16.24 -13.68
C LYS A 496 -15.67 -17.43 -14.18
N ALA A 497 -15.07 -18.44 -14.79
CA ALA A 497 -15.73 -19.70 -15.10
C ALA A 497 -15.03 -20.86 -14.37
N VAL A 498 -15.51 -21.09 -13.14
CA VAL A 498 -15.36 -22.34 -12.38
C VAL A 498 -13.96 -22.59 -11.77
N SER A 499 -13.70 -22.01 -10.60
CA SER A 499 -12.68 -22.53 -9.67
C SER A 499 -13.32 -22.90 -8.32
N THR A 500 -13.94 -24.07 -8.29
CA THR A 500 -13.88 -24.89 -7.07
C THR A 500 -12.69 -25.82 -7.27
N SER A 501 -11.52 -25.42 -6.80
CA SER A 501 -10.41 -26.34 -6.65
C SER A 501 -10.84 -27.41 -5.65
N LYS A 502 -11.26 -28.57 -6.15
CA LYS A 502 -11.24 -29.77 -5.33
C LYS A 502 -9.77 -29.98 -4.97
N SER A 503 -9.43 -29.97 -3.68
CA SER A 503 -8.17 -30.54 -3.25
C SER A 503 -8.09 -31.95 -3.84
N PRO A 504 -6.94 -32.36 -4.39
CA PRO A 504 -6.78 -33.74 -4.80
C PRO A 504 -6.95 -34.58 -3.54
N ASP A 505 -8.03 -35.36 -3.53
CA ASP A 505 -8.22 -36.45 -2.59
C ASP A 505 -6.91 -37.26 -2.62
N ALA A 506 -6.26 -37.34 -1.46
CA ALA A 506 -4.90 -37.86 -1.32
C ALA A 506 -4.75 -39.13 -2.16
N THR A 507 -3.90 -39.07 -3.17
CA THR A 507 -3.61 -40.19 -4.06
C THR A 507 -3.00 -41.27 -3.19
N LYS A 508 -3.82 -42.25 -2.77
CA LYS A 508 -3.37 -43.45 -2.10
C LYS A 508 -2.44 -44.19 -3.05
N GLY A 509 -1.13 -43.92 -2.95
CA GLY A 509 -0.08 -44.47 -3.80
C GLY A 509 0.85 -43.46 -4.48
N ALA A 510 0.73 -42.14 -4.24
CA ALA A 510 1.70 -41.18 -4.77
C ALA A 510 3.12 -41.47 -4.23
N SER A 511 4.12 -41.49 -5.12
CA SER A 511 5.52 -41.65 -4.71
C SER A 511 5.93 -40.48 -3.81
N GLN A 512 6.79 -40.75 -2.83
CA GLN A 512 7.31 -39.73 -1.90
C GLN A 512 7.88 -38.51 -2.65
N ILE A 513 8.50 -38.75 -3.82
CA ILE A 513 9.05 -37.71 -4.69
C ILE A 513 7.95 -36.78 -5.24
N LEU A 514 6.81 -37.34 -5.69
CA LEU A 514 5.69 -36.51 -6.19
C LEU A 514 5.11 -35.63 -5.08
N ILE A 515 5.00 -36.17 -3.86
CA ILE A 515 4.52 -35.43 -2.68
C ILE A 515 5.47 -34.28 -2.35
N GLU A 516 6.78 -34.53 -2.31
CA GLU A 516 7.80 -33.51 -2.03
C GLU A 516 7.87 -32.44 -3.13
N MET A 517 7.60 -32.81 -4.38
CA MET A 517 7.53 -31.86 -5.49
C MET A 517 6.24 -31.04 -5.52
N SER A 518 5.13 -31.52 -4.94
CA SER A 518 3.82 -30.85 -5.03
C SER A 518 3.37 -30.11 -3.77
N ASN A 519 3.82 -30.51 -2.58
CA ASN A 519 3.22 -30.04 -1.32
C ASN A 519 3.71 -28.68 -0.85
N LYS A 520 5.01 -28.38 -0.98
CA LYS A 520 5.60 -27.17 -0.38
C LYS A 520 6.48 -26.44 -1.37
N PHE A 521 6.20 -25.15 -1.52
CA PHE A 521 7.01 -24.22 -2.28
C PHE A 521 7.55 -23.15 -1.36
N TYR A 522 8.82 -22.80 -1.55
CA TYR A 522 9.52 -21.79 -0.77
C TYR A 522 9.80 -20.58 -1.66
N ASN A 523 9.46 -19.39 -1.17
CA ASN A 523 9.70 -18.15 -1.89
C ASN A 523 11.17 -17.73 -1.77
N LEU A 524 11.81 -17.44 -2.90
CA LEU A 524 13.21 -17.06 -2.97
C LEU A 524 13.41 -15.58 -2.60
N THR A 525 13.84 -15.33 -1.37
CA THR A 525 14.21 -14.00 -0.85
C THR A 525 15.71 -13.92 -0.51
N GLU A 526 16.25 -12.71 -0.36
CA GLU A 526 17.65 -12.51 0.05
C GLU A 526 17.96 -13.14 1.43
N PRO A 527 17.08 -13.03 2.45
CA PRO A 527 17.27 -13.79 3.69
C PRO A 527 17.29 -15.31 3.47
N PHE A 528 16.42 -15.82 2.58
CA PHE A 528 16.34 -17.25 2.28
C PHE A 528 17.62 -17.76 1.59
N LEU A 529 18.14 -17.04 0.60
CA LEU A 529 19.43 -17.36 -0.03
C LEU A 529 20.56 -17.34 0.99
N SER A 530 20.62 -16.31 1.83
CA SER A 530 21.64 -16.16 2.86
C SER A 530 21.65 -17.35 3.83
N SER A 531 20.48 -17.86 4.21
CA SER A 531 20.38 -19.03 5.10
C SER A 531 20.86 -20.33 4.44
N ILE A 532 20.55 -20.55 3.16
CA ILE A 532 21.06 -21.72 2.43
C ILE A 532 22.60 -21.72 2.44
N ILE A 533 23.22 -20.56 2.19
CA ILE A 533 24.67 -20.38 2.17
C ILE A 533 25.28 -20.62 3.56
N GLN A 534 24.63 -20.13 4.62
CA GLN A 534 25.11 -20.31 6.00
C GLN A 534 24.97 -21.76 6.50
N ALA A 535 24.25 -22.63 5.78
CA ALA A 535 24.14 -24.07 6.01
C ALA A 535 23.80 -24.47 7.46
N THR A 536 23.16 -23.59 8.24
CA THR A 536 22.86 -23.80 9.66
C THR A 536 21.84 -24.90 9.90
N GLY A 537 21.06 -25.27 8.88
CA GLY A 537 20.20 -26.47 8.89
C GLY A 537 19.03 -26.46 9.89
N THR A 538 18.93 -25.43 10.74
CA THR A 538 17.96 -25.34 11.85
C THR A 538 16.84 -24.33 11.63
N GLU A 539 16.85 -23.59 10.53
CA GLU A 539 15.83 -22.56 10.25
C GLU A 539 14.64 -23.17 9.49
N GLU A 540 13.47 -23.14 10.12
CA GLU A 540 12.18 -23.40 9.49
C GLU A 540 11.77 -22.18 8.68
N PHE A 541 11.68 -22.35 7.36
CA PHE A 541 11.23 -21.29 6.47
C PHE A 541 9.74 -21.39 6.22
N PRO A 542 9.03 -20.26 6.23
CA PRO A 542 7.64 -20.24 5.80
C PRO A 542 7.56 -20.67 4.33
N PHE A 543 6.59 -21.53 4.04
CA PHE A 543 6.24 -21.89 2.68
C PHE A 543 5.29 -20.83 2.11
N ASP A 544 5.22 -20.77 0.78
CA ASP A 544 4.34 -19.83 0.08
C ASP A 544 2.88 -20.08 0.47
N LEU A 545 2.19 -19.01 0.86
CA LEU A 545 0.83 -19.08 1.37
C LEU A 545 -0.17 -18.96 0.22
N SER A 546 -1.27 -19.71 0.28
CA SER A 546 -2.38 -19.48 -0.64
C SER A 546 -3.01 -18.10 -0.39
N PRO A 547 -3.74 -17.52 -1.36
CA PRO A 547 -4.50 -16.29 -1.14
C PRO A 547 -5.40 -16.35 0.10
N GLU A 548 -6.07 -17.49 0.31
CA GLU A 548 -6.95 -17.72 1.46
C GLU A 548 -6.17 -17.79 2.78
N GLU A 549 -4.95 -18.34 2.77
CA GLU A 549 -4.08 -18.40 3.95
C GLU A 549 -3.44 -17.04 4.27
N MET A 550 -3.11 -16.24 3.25
CA MET A 550 -2.64 -14.86 3.43
C MET A 550 -3.71 -14.00 4.11
N ASP A 551 -4.97 -14.11 3.69
CA ASP A 551 -6.09 -13.40 4.32
C ASP A 551 -6.25 -13.77 5.81
N ILE A 552 -6.08 -15.05 6.16
CA ILE A 552 -6.13 -15.52 7.56
C ILE A 552 -4.96 -14.98 8.38
N SER A 553 -3.76 -14.91 7.81
CA SER A 553 -2.56 -14.41 8.49
C SER A 553 -2.62 -12.90 8.79
N ASN A 554 -3.24 -12.13 7.90
CA ASN A 554 -3.46 -10.69 8.09
C ASN A 554 -4.51 -10.41 9.19
N LEU A 555 -5.57 -11.21 9.26
CA LEU A 555 -6.59 -11.15 10.33
C LEU A 555 -6.06 -11.47 11.73
N GLY A 556 -4.99 -12.27 11.85
CA GLY A 556 -4.36 -12.61 13.12
C GLY A 556 -3.51 -11.48 13.70
N THR A 557 -2.88 -10.68 12.84
CA THR A 557 -1.97 -9.61 13.24
C THR A 557 -2.71 -8.38 13.77
N GLU A 558 -3.91 -8.11 13.26
CA GLU A 558 -4.79 -7.05 13.76
C GLU A 558 -5.36 -7.32 15.17
N ARG A 559 -5.47 -8.59 15.59
CA ARG A 559 -6.00 -8.94 16.93
C ARG A 559 -4.96 -8.93 18.06
N TYR A 560 -3.66 -8.87 17.75
CA TYR A 560 -2.60 -8.83 18.76
C TYR A 560 -2.00 -7.43 18.97
N GLY A 561 -2.38 -6.42 18.16
CA GLY A 561 -1.99 -5.01 18.34
C GLY A 561 -2.80 -4.24 19.38
N GLU A 562 -3.96 -4.74 19.79
CA GLU A 562 -4.82 -4.13 20.80
C GLU A 562 -5.05 -5.11 21.96
N ASN A 563 -4.13 -5.15 22.93
CA ASN A 563 -4.42 -5.39 24.36
C ASN A 563 -3.11 -5.40 25.17
N HIS A 564 -2.75 -4.25 25.73
CA HIS A 564 -1.87 -4.21 26.89
C HIS A 564 -2.60 -4.76 28.13
N LEU A 565 -2.02 -5.79 28.73
CA LEU A 565 -2.04 -6.23 30.15
C LEU A 565 -3.16 -5.69 31.07
N PRO A 566 -3.69 -6.61 31.90
CA PRO A 566 -3.57 -6.40 33.34
C PRO A 566 -2.84 -7.57 34.02
N GLY A 567 -1.97 -7.21 34.95
CA GLY A 567 -1.24 -8.16 35.77
C GLY A 567 -2.16 -9.03 36.61
N ILE A 568 -1.80 -10.31 36.74
CA ILE A 568 -2.33 -11.19 37.77
C ILE A 568 -1.15 -11.80 38.52
N GLN A 569 -1.27 -11.64 39.83
CA GLN A 569 -0.30 -11.96 40.86
C GLN A 569 0.02 -13.45 40.92
N ASN A 570 1.28 -13.72 41.26
CA ASN A 570 1.74 -14.96 41.86
C ASN A 570 0.79 -15.44 42.96
N THR A 571 0.23 -16.64 42.81
CA THR A 571 0.02 -17.54 43.95
C THR A 571 0.46 -18.94 43.56
N ARG A 572 1.50 -19.41 44.26
CA ARG A 572 1.96 -20.80 44.31
C ARG A 572 1.43 -21.44 45.58
N LYS A 573 1.24 -22.76 45.53
CA LYS A 573 0.83 -23.74 46.57
C LYS A 573 -0.69 -23.91 46.65
N ILE A 574 -1.26 -25.10 46.44
CA ILE A 574 -0.78 -26.48 46.64
C ILE A 574 -0.83 -27.28 45.34
#